data_AF-W7UDX4-F1
#
_entry.id   AF-W7UDX4-F1
#
_cell.length_a   1.000
_cell.length_b   1.000
_cell.length_c   1.000
_cell.angle_alpha   90.00
_cell.angle_beta   90.00
_cell.angle_gamma   90.00
#
_symmetry.space_group_name_H-M   'P 1'
#
loop_
_entity.id
_entity.type
_entity.pdbx_description
1 polymer ?
#
loop_
_entity_poly.entity_id
_entity_poly.type
_entity_poly.pdbx_seq_one_letter_code
_entity_poly.pdbx_strand_id
1 'polypeptide(L)'
;MDYESCYNQARDRYYNACDDINYYENHIEDLKSQKSEKVSELNDLKVQLRKFRQASRDLKNLIRREDDLITCYNSVEEDMDDASENFSSMADSSDSSSVTINDAFSDEMTDTKNIIRDAIDEFKDKKRAVDDTIEELEDEIRRVQQEIDDIKDEIARSRNNLSDARSAKWSASCDMNYYKRRMQEDD
;
A
#
# COMPACT_ATOMS: atom_id res chain seq x y z
N MET A 1 36.37 4.39 55.82
CA MET A 1 35.39 4.32 54.71
C MET A 1 34.54 3.09 54.99
N ASP A 2 33.22 3.18 54.91
CA ASP A 2 32.35 2.02 55.16
C ASP A 2 32.29 1.16 53.88
N TYR A 3 33.17 0.16 53.82
CA TYR A 3 33.28 -0.74 52.67
C TYR A 3 32.08 -1.67 52.53
N GLU A 4 31.34 -1.93 53.61
CA GLU A 4 30.11 -2.73 53.56
C GLU A 4 28.99 -1.97 52.87
N SER A 5 28.80 -0.69 53.22
CA SER A 5 27.86 0.19 52.52
C SER A 5 28.19 0.33 51.03
N CYS A 6 29.48 0.52 50.69
CA CYS A 6 29.92 0.60 49.29
C CYS A 6 29.70 -0.71 48.52
N TYR A 7 29.94 -1.86 49.15
CA TYR A 7 29.65 -3.18 48.57
C TYR A 7 28.16 -3.36 48.28
N ASN A 8 27.29 -3.00 49.23
CA ASN A 8 25.84 -3.12 49.05
C ASN A 8 25.34 -2.23 47.91
N GLN A 9 25.82 -0.99 47.78
CA GLN A 9 25.49 -0.12 46.64
C GLN A 9 25.96 -0.70 45.29
N ALA A 10 27.15 -1.32 45.25
CA ALA A 10 27.63 -2.00 44.05
C ALA A 10 26.77 -3.22 43.71
N ARG A 11 26.34 -3.98 44.72
CA ARG A 11 25.44 -5.13 44.56
C ARG A 11 24.08 -4.71 43.99
N ASP A 12 23.51 -3.61 44.48
CA ASP A 12 22.22 -3.12 43.97
C ASP A 12 22.33 -2.68 42.50
N ARG A 13 23.42 -1.96 42.14
CA ARG A 13 23.72 -1.62 40.74
C ARG A 13 23.86 -2.86 39.86
N TYR A 14 24.50 -3.93 40.36
CA TYR A 14 24.65 -5.18 39.62
C TYR A 14 23.30 -5.84 39.32
N TYR A 15 22.41 -5.92 40.31
CA TYR A 15 21.09 -6.53 40.12
C TYR A 15 20.20 -5.70 39.21
N ASN A 16 20.15 -4.38 39.39
CA ASN A 16 19.42 -3.48 38.48
C ASN A 16 19.90 -3.66 37.03
N ALA A 17 21.21 -3.73 36.81
CA ALA A 17 21.76 -3.95 35.48
C ALA A 17 21.42 -5.33 34.90
N CYS A 18 21.23 -6.37 35.73
CA CYS A 18 20.75 -7.67 35.27
C CYS A 18 19.27 -7.62 34.83
N ASP A 19 18.43 -6.90 35.56
CA ASP A 19 17.02 -6.72 35.21
C ASP A 19 16.89 -5.92 33.91
N ASP A 20 17.67 -4.85 33.75
CA ASP A 20 17.73 -4.05 32.53
C ASP A 20 18.17 -4.89 31.32
N ILE A 21 19.18 -5.76 31.47
CA ILE A 21 19.62 -6.68 30.41
C ILE A 21 18.47 -7.57 29.95
N ASN A 22 17.77 -8.21 30.89
CA ASN A 22 16.65 -9.10 30.58
C ASN A 22 15.52 -8.32 29.89
N TYR A 23 15.23 -7.10 30.36
CA TYR A 23 14.22 -6.24 29.76
C TYR A 23 14.57 -5.89 28.30
N TYR A 24 15.77 -5.37 28.04
CA TYR A 24 16.16 -4.95 26.68
C TYR A 24 16.30 -6.13 25.73
N GLU A 25 16.76 -7.31 26.19
CA GLU A 25 16.81 -8.52 25.36
C GLU A 25 15.40 -8.95 24.92
N ASN A 26 14.44 -9.00 25.85
CA ASN A 26 13.05 -9.32 25.53
C ASN A 26 12.41 -8.28 24.61
N HIS A 27 12.64 -6.99 24.89
CA HIS A 27 12.09 -5.91 24.10
C HIS A 27 12.63 -5.91 22.66
N ILE A 28 13.91 -6.21 22.45
CA ILE A 28 14.50 -6.35 21.12
C ILE A 28 13.86 -7.50 20.33
N GLU A 29 13.57 -8.64 20.97
CA GLU A 29 12.90 -9.76 20.29
C GLU A 29 11.46 -9.43 19.91
N ASP A 30 10.72 -8.74 20.78
CA ASP A 30 9.38 -8.25 20.47
C ASP A 30 9.38 -7.29 19.26
N LEU A 31 10.28 -6.29 19.27
CA LEU A 31 10.45 -5.36 18.14
C LEU A 31 10.82 -6.08 16.84
N LYS A 32 11.63 -7.14 16.89
CA LYS A 32 11.94 -7.96 15.70
C LYS A 32 10.70 -8.69 15.18
N SER A 33 9.84 -9.20 16.06
CA SER A 33 8.57 -9.82 15.67
C SER A 33 7.66 -8.81 14.98
N GLN A 34 7.43 -7.65 15.60
CA GLN A 34 6.63 -6.56 15.03
C GLN A 34 7.16 -6.13 13.66
N LYS A 35 8.49 -5.98 13.52
CA LYS A 35 9.11 -5.68 12.22
C LYS A 35 8.81 -6.74 11.17
N SER A 36 8.87 -8.02 11.53
CA SER A 36 8.59 -9.12 10.61
C SER A 36 7.14 -9.09 10.11
N GLU A 37 6.20 -8.82 11.02
CA GLU A 37 4.78 -8.65 10.69
C GLU A 37 4.57 -7.48 9.72
N LYS A 38 5.17 -6.32 10.02
CA LYS A 38 5.11 -5.15 9.13
C LYS A 38 5.74 -5.37 7.76
N VAL A 39 6.82 -6.15 7.68
CA VAL A 39 7.39 -6.55 6.39
C VAL A 39 6.44 -7.44 5.59
N SER A 40 5.70 -8.33 6.26
CA SER A 40 4.67 -9.14 5.60
C SER A 40 3.54 -8.27 5.05
N GLU A 41 3.00 -7.37 5.88
CA GLU A 41 1.98 -6.39 5.50
C GLU A 41 2.42 -5.57 4.28
N LEU A 42 3.66 -5.04 4.29
CA LEU A 42 4.23 -4.29 3.18
C LEU A 42 4.27 -5.09 1.87
N ASN A 43 4.59 -6.38 1.94
CA ASN A 43 4.63 -7.23 0.75
C ASN A 43 3.24 -7.47 0.18
N ASP A 44 2.24 -7.71 1.05
CA ASP A 44 0.86 -7.88 0.63
C ASP A 44 0.31 -6.61 -0.03
N LEU A 45 0.57 -5.43 0.54
CA LEU A 45 0.20 -4.14 -0.05
C LEU A 45 0.84 -3.94 -1.43
N LYS A 46 2.14 -4.29 -1.59
CA LYS A 46 2.82 -4.21 -2.89
C LYS A 46 2.22 -5.15 -3.93
N VAL A 47 1.77 -6.34 -3.52
CA VAL A 47 1.08 -7.28 -4.41
C VAL A 47 -0.27 -6.70 -4.84
N GLN A 48 -1.03 -6.13 -3.91
CA GLN A 48 -2.30 -5.47 -4.20
C GLN A 48 -2.10 -4.29 -5.16
N LEU A 49 -1.15 -3.40 -4.89
CA LEU A 49 -0.82 -2.26 -5.74
C LEU A 49 -0.51 -2.68 -7.19
N ARG A 50 0.23 -3.78 -7.38
CA ARG A 50 0.50 -4.32 -8.72
C ARG A 50 -0.78 -4.76 -9.45
N LYS A 51 -1.72 -5.40 -8.74
CA LYS A 51 -3.01 -5.82 -9.31
C LYS A 51 -3.85 -4.60 -9.72
N PHE A 52 -3.95 -3.60 -8.85
CA PHE A 52 -4.71 -2.37 -9.16
C PHE A 52 -4.09 -1.58 -10.32
N ARG A 53 -2.76 -1.46 -10.37
CA ARG A 53 -2.06 -0.85 -11.52
C ARG A 53 -2.23 -1.62 -12.83
N GLN A 54 -2.44 -2.95 -12.77
CA GLN A 54 -2.81 -3.72 -13.95
C GLN A 54 -4.26 -3.43 -14.36
N ALA A 55 -5.20 -3.46 -13.40
CA ALA A 55 -6.60 -3.15 -13.64
C ALA A 55 -6.80 -1.73 -14.24
N SER A 56 -6.09 -0.71 -13.73
CA SER A 56 -6.15 0.66 -14.27
C SER A 56 -5.68 0.72 -15.74
N ARG A 57 -4.63 -0.03 -16.10
CA ARG A 57 -4.15 -0.12 -17.49
C ARG A 57 -5.17 -0.83 -18.38
N ASP A 58 -5.79 -1.90 -17.90
CA ASP A 58 -6.78 -2.65 -18.66
C ASP A 58 -8.05 -1.82 -18.89
N LEU A 59 -8.53 -1.10 -17.86
CA LEU A 59 -9.65 -0.15 -17.97
C LEU A 59 -9.33 0.99 -18.95
N LYS A 60 -8.11 1.54 -18.90
CA LYS A 60 -7.67 2.56 -19.86
C LYS A 60 -7.70 2.05 -21.31
N ASN A 61 -7.30 0.80 -21.53
CA ASN A 61 -7.32 0.18 -22.86
C ASN A 61 -8.76 -0.10 -23.34
N LEU A 62 -9.66 -0.50 -22.43
CA LEU A 62 -11.07 -0.70 -22.73
C LEU A 62 -11.75 0.62 -23.16
N ILE A 63 -11.61 1.67 -22.35
CA ILE A 63 -12.15 3.01 -22.66
C ILE A 63 -11.66 3.48 -24.04
N ARG A 64 -10.36 3.33 -24.35
CA ARG A 64 -9.81 3.73 -25.65
C ARG A 64 -10.42 2.95 -26.83
N ARG A 65 -10.57 1.62 -26.70
CA ARG A 65 -11.17 0.79 -27.75
C ARG A 65 -12.64 1.14 -27.98
N GLU A 66 -13.31 1.61 -26.95
CA GLU A 66 -14.70 2.00 -27.02
C GLU A 66 -14.89 3.38 -27.66
N ASP A 67 -14.01 4.35 -27.37
CA ASP A 67 -13.94 5.63 -28.10
C ASP A 67 -13.75 5.40 -29.62
N ASP A 68 -12.88 4.43 -29.98
CA ASP A 68 -12.68 4.01 -31.38
C ASP A 68 -13.99 3.42 -31.96
N LEU A 69 -14.76 2.65 -31.18
CA LEU A 69 -16.03 2.07 -31.59
C LEU A 69 -17.11 3.14 -31.81
N ILE A 70 -17.24 4.11 -30.92
CA ILE A 70 -18.17 5.26 -31.08
C ILE A 70 -17.81 6.06 -32.33
N THR A 71 -16.51 6.26 -32.60
CA THR A 71 -16.06 6.98 -33.79
C THR A 71 -16.43 6.23 -35.06
N CYS A 72 -16.17 4.92 -35.11
CA CYS A 72 -16.54 4.06 -36.22
C CYS A 72 -18.07 4.05 -36.42
N TYR A 73 -18.82 4.02 -35.32
CA TYR A 73 -20.28 4.06 -35.33
C TYR A 73 -20.83 5.34 -35.97
N ASN A 74 -20.32 6.52 -35.60
CA ASN A 74 -20.80 7.79 -36.17
C ASN A 74 -20.54 7.84 -37.69
N SER A 75 -19.44 7.26 -38.16
CA SER A 75 -19.16 7.16 -39.60
C SER A 75 -20.17 6.26 -40.32
N VAL A 76 -20.63 5.17 -39.70
CA VAL A 76 -21.66 4.29 -40.29
C VAL A 76 -23.04 4.97 -40.30
N GLU A 77 -23.35 5.75 -39.27
CA GLU A 77 -24.57 6.58 -39.19
C GLU A 77 -24.60 7.58 -40.36
N GLU A 78 -23.50 8.30 -40.58
CA GLU A 78 -23.34 9.23 -41.72
C GLU A 78 -23.47 8.52 -43.09
N ASP A 79 -22.76 7.41 -43.30
CA ASP A 79 -22.84 6.63 -44.55
C ASP A 79 -24.26 6.08 -44.81
N MET A 80 -25.01 5.78 -43.74
CA MET A 80 -26.39 5.30 -43.85
C MET A 80 -27.38 6.42 -44.16
N ASP A 81 -27.23 7.59 -43.55
CA ASP A 81 -28.03 8.77 -43.88
C ASP A 81 -27.86 9.11 -45.37
N ASP A 82 -26.62 9.12 -45.86
CA ASP A 82 -26.30 9.30 -47.28
C ASP A 82 -26.97 8.24 -48.17
N ALA A 83 -26.93 6.96 -47.78
CA ALA A 83 -27.56 5.89 -48.53
C ALA A 83 -29.09 6.03 -48.54
N SER A 84 -29.70 6.43 -47.42
CA SER A 84 -31.14 6.61 -47.30
C SER A 84 -31.63 7.79 -48.14
N GLU A 85 -30.93 8.92 -48.14
CA GLU A 85 -31.24 10.06 -49.00
C GLU A 85 -31.22 9.67 -50.49
N ASN A 86 -30.22 8.87 -50.88
CA ASN A 86 -30.12 8.32 -52.23
C ASN A 86 -31.31 7.41 -52.56
N PHE A 87 -31.70 6.48 -51.67
CA PHE A 87 -32.84 5.59 -51.88
C PHE A 87 -34.18 6.32 -51.92
N SER A 88 -34.40 7.30 -51.03
CA SER A 88 -35.60 8.14 -51.06
C SER A 88 -35.69 8.90 -52.38
N SER A 89 -34.57 9.47 -52.85
CA SER A 89 -34.52 10.14 -54.15
C SER A 89 -34.83 9.19 -55.31
N MET A 90 -34.40 7.93 -55.22
CA MET A 90 -34.73 6.88 -56.19
C MET A 90 -36.21 6.47 -56.10
N ALA A 91 -36.76 6.31 -54.90
CA ALA A 91 -38.17 5.97 -54.68
C ALA A 91 -39.10 7.09 -55.14
N ASP A 92 -38.77 8.35 -54.88
CA ASP A 92 -39.49 9.52 -55.42
C ASP A 92 -39.46 9.55 -56.95
N SER A 93 -38.40 9.00 -57.56
CA SER A 93 -38.31 8.82 -59.01
C SER A 93 -39.06 7.59 -59.53
N SER A 94 -39.49 6.67 -58.65
CA SER A 94 -40.17 5.41 -59.01
C SER A 94 -41.40 5.16 -58.13
N ASP A 95 -42.60 5.42 -58.64
CA ASP A 95 -44.00 5.30 -58.10
C ASP A 95 -44.33 4.23 -57.00
N SER A 96 -43.48 4.01 -56.00
CA SER A 96 -43.56 2.93 -55.02
C SER A 96 -43.19 3.43 -53.62
N SER A 97 -43.98 3.05 -52.62
CA SER A 97 -43.73 3.38 -51.22
C SER A 97 -42.59 2.52 -50.68
N SER A 98 -41.37 3.05 -50.58
CA SER A 98 -40.29 2.36 -49.87
C SER A 98 -40.41 2.61 -48.37
N VAL A 99 -40.31 1.56 -47.56
CA VAL A 99 -39.89 1.71 -46.15
C VAL A 99 -38.43 2.13 -46.20
N THR A 100 -38.09 3.31 -45.69
CA THR A 100 -36.71 3.79 -45.61
C THR A 100 -35.94 2.87 -44.67
N ILE A 101 -34.80 2.32 -45.14
CA ILE A 101 -33.88 1.52 -44.31
C ILE A 101 -33.55 2.25 -43.01
N ASN A 102 -33.55 3.59 -43.05
CA ASN A 102 -33.29 4.45 -41.91
C ASN A 102 -34.27 4.26 -40.75
N ASP A 103 -35.58 4.07 -40.97
CA ASP A 103 -36.56 4.09 -39.88
C ASP A 103 -36.38 2.93 -38.88
N ALA A 104 -36.14 1.71 -39.37
CA ALA A 104 -35.94 0.54 -38.49
C ALA A 104 -34.50 0.43 -37.97
N PHE A 105 -33.52 0.93 -38.72
CA PHE A 105 -32.11 0.79 -38.36
C PHE A 105 -31.64 1.91 -37.44
N SER A 106 -32.15 3.15 -37.59
CA SER A 106 -31.74 4.32 -36.79
C SER A 106 -32.15 4.24 -35.32
N ASP A 107 -33.34 3.73 -35.00
CA ASP A 107 -33.83 3.58 -33.63
C ASP A 107 -32.96 2.57 -32.85
N GLU A 108 -32.78 1.36 -33.40
CA GLU A 108 -31.94 0.31 -32.80
C GLU A 108 -30.46 0.76 -32.69
N MET A 109 -30.00 1.54 -33.67
CA MET A 109 -28.68 2.18 -33.62
C MET A 109 -28.60 3.14 -32.45
N THR A 110 -29.56 4.04 -32.31
CA THR A 110 -29.57 5.08 -31.26
C THR A 110 -29.55 4.44 -29.87
N ASP A 111 -30.34 3.40 -29.67
CA ASP A 111 -30.35 2.63 -28.43
C ASP A 111 -28.99 1.98 -28.15
N THR A 112 -28.39 1.34 -29.15
CA THR A 112 -27.05 0.74 -29.05
C THR A 112 -26.00 1.79 -28.66
N LYS A 113 -26.06 2.99 -29.25
CA LYS A 113 -25.15 4.12 -28.96
C LYS A 113 -25.26 4.58 -27.50
N ASN A 114 -26.49 4.68 -27.00
CA ASN A 114 -26.74 5.08 -25.62
C ASN A 114 -26.21 4.03 -24.63
N ILE A 115 -26.47 2.74 -24.88
CA ILE A 115 -25.94 1.65 -24.05
C ILE A 115 -24.40 1.66 -24.01
N ILE A 116 -23.75 1.91 -25.14
CA ILE A 116 -22.28 2.01 -25.20
C ILE A 116 -21.80 3.23 -24.38
N ARG A 117 -22.42 4.41 -24.54
CA ARG A 117 -22.05 5.60 -23.74
C ARG A 117 -22.20 5.37 -22.25
N ASP A 118 -23.29 4.74 -21.83
CA ASP A 118 -23.52 4.42 -20.43
C ASP A 118 -22.44 3.45 -19.90
N ALA A 119 -22.04 2.46 -20.68
CA ALA A 119 -20.95 1.54 -20.35
C ALA A 119 -19.59 2.27 -20.24
N ILE A 120 -19.28 3.22 -21.14
CA ILE A 120 -18.09 4.07 -21.05
C ILE A 120 -18.06 4.82 -19.73
N ASP A 121 -19.16 5.48 -19.39
CA ASP A 121 -19.20 6.33 -18.21
C ASP A 121 -19.07 5.48 -16.94
N GLU A 122 -19.68 4.28 -16.90
CA GLU A 122 -19.44 3.30 -15.83
C GLU A 122 -17.96 2.87 -15.77
N PHE A 123 -17.30 2.63 -16.91
CA PHE A 123 -15.87 2.28 -16.92
C PHE A 123 -14.97 3.42 -16.50
N LYS A 124 -15.27 4.67 -16.87
CA LYS A 124 -14.54 5.86 -16.42
C LYS A 124 -14.65 6.02 -14.92
N ASP A 125 -15.83 5.81 -14.35
CA ASP A 125 -16.05 5.91 -12.90
C ASP A 125 -15.33 4.78 -12.15
N LYS A 126 -15.39 3.54 -12.65
CA LYS A 126 -14.59 2.43 -12.11
C LYS A 126 -13.09 2.72 -12.21
N LYS A 127 -12.63 3.33 -13.31
CA LYS A 127 -11.23 3.69 -13.47
C LYS A 127 -10.80 4.72 -12.44
N ARG A 128 -11.61 5.76 -12.19
CA ARG A 128 -11.35 6.75 -11.13
C ARG A 128 -11.23 6.07 -9.77
N ALA A 129 -12.20 5.22 -9.40
CA ALA A 129 -12.15 4.49 -8.13
C ALA A 129 -10.90 3.58 -8.00
N VAL A 130 -10.47 2.93 -9.10
CA VAL A 130 -9.23 2.14 -9.13
C VAL A 130 -7.99 3.02 -8.97
N ASP A 131 -7.95 4.19 -9.60
CA ASP A 131 -6.85 5.14 -9.45
C ASP A 131 -6.79 5.71 -8.02
N ASP A 132 -7.93 6.07 -7.43
CA ASP A 132 -8.01 6.51 -6.02
C ASP A 132 -7.47 5.43 -5.08
N THR A 133 -7.85 4.17 -5.30
CA THR A 133 -7.32 3.03 -4.52
C THR A 133 -5.81 2.84 -4.70
N ILE A 134 -5.27 3.15 -5.88
CA ILE A 134 -3.82 3.11 -6.12
C ILE A 134 -3.11 4.16 -5.27
N GLU A 135 -3.65 5.38 -5.21
CA GLU A 135 -3.10 6.46 -4.38
C GLU A 135 -3.13 6.08 -2.88
N GLU A 136 -4.26 5.55 -2.39
CA GLU A 136 -4.38 5.07 -1.01
C GLU A 136 -3.37 3.96 -0.67
N LEU A 137 -3.18 2.98 -1.56
CA LEU A 137 -2.20 1.91 -1.38
C LEU A 137 -0.76 2.44 -1.38
N GLU A 138 -0.46 3.45 -2.19
CA GLU A 138 0.86 4.10 -2.20
C GLU A 138 1.12 4.85 -0.89
N ASP A 139 0.12 5.52 -0.34
CA ASP A 139 0.18 6.19 0.96
C ASP A 139 0.40 5.20 2.10
N GLU A 140 -0.34 4.10 2.10
CA GLU A 140 -0.22 3.07 3.13
C GLU A 140 1.14 2.38 3.09
N ILE A 141 1.65 2.07 1.88
CA ILE A 141 3.01 1.55 1.69
C ILE A 141 4.05 2.50 2.29
N ARG A 142 3.93 3.81 2.06
CA ARG A 142 4.85 4.81 2.62
C ARG A 142 4.77 4.84 4.15
N ARG A 143 3.58 4.79 4.73
CA ARG A 143 3.38 4.74 6.19
C ARG A 143 4.01 3.50 6.81
N VAL A 144 3.74 2.32 6.27
CA VAL A 144 4.29 1.05 6.78
C VAL A 144 5.83 1.01 6.64
N GLN A 145 6.38 1.60 5.58
CA GLN A 145 7.83 1.74 5.44
C GLN A 145 8.43 2.61 6.56
N GLN A 146 7.78 3.72 6.89
CA GLN A 146 8.21 4.57 8.02
C GLN A 146 8.15 3.82 9.34
N GLU A 147 7.06 3.10 9.62
CA GLU A 147 6.93 2.28 10.83
C GLU A 147 8.05 1.22 10.94
N ILE A 148 8.41 0.58 9.82
CA ILE A 148 9.54 -0.38 9.78
C ILE A 148 10.86 0.30 10.14
N ASP A 149 11.09 1.53 9.66
CA ASP A 149 12.31 2.28 9.94
C ASP A 149 12.35 2.77 11.39
N ASP A 150 11.22 3.24 11.93
CA ASP A 150 11.09 3.61 13.35
C ASP A 150 11.38 2.41 14.26
N ILE A 151 10.88 1.21 13.93
CA ILE A 151 11.18 -0.01 14.67
C ILE A 151 12.67 -0.37 14.59
N LYS A 152 13.33 -0.18 13.43
CA LYS A 152 14.78 -0.42 13.31
C LYS A 152 15.58 0.52 14.20
N ASP A 153 15.19 1.79 14.25
CA ASP A 153 15.82 2.78 15.11
C ASP A 153 15.65 2.44 16.58
N GLU A 154 14.46 1.98 16.99
CA GLU A 154 14.21 1.56 18.37
C GLU A 154 15.00 0.31 18.76
N ILE A 155 15.15 -0.66 17.84
CA ILE A 155 16.05 -1.80 18.04
C ILE A 155 17.49 -1.33 18.24
N ALA A 156 17.94 -0.33 17.48
CA ALA A 156 19.30 0.21 17.62
C ALA A 156 19.51 0.90 18.98
N ARG A 157 18.54 1.72 19.43
CA ARG A 157 18.56 2.34 20.76
C ARG A 157 18.57 1.30 21.87
N SER A 158 17.69 0.31 21.80
CA SER A 158 17.61 -0.78 22.76
C SER A 158 18.91 -1.59 22.85
N ARG A 159 19.61 -1.80 21.73
CA ARG A 159 20.94 -2.44 21.71
C ARG A 159 22.01 -1.61 22.39
N ASN A 160 21.98 -0.29 22.23
CA ASN A 160 22.91 0.60 22.93
C ASN A 160 22.65 0.54 24.44
N ASN A 161 21.39 0.65 24.87
CA ASN A 161 21.03 0.54 26.29
C ASN A 161 21.40 -0.82 26.88
N LEU A 162 21.22 -1.91 26.13
CA LEU A 162 21.66 -3.24 26.52
C LEU A 162 23.19 -3.31 26.70
N SER A 163 23.96 -2.67 25.82
CA SER A 163 25.42 -2.57 25.94
C SER A 163 25.83 -1.77 27.18
N ASP A 164 25.13 -0.69 27.48
CA ASP A 164 25.37 0.13 28.66
C ASP A 164 25.05 -0.64 29.95
N ALA A 165 23.92 -1.37 29.99
CA ALA A 165 23.57 -2.23 31.11
C ALA A 165 24.60 -3.34 31.34
N ARG A 166 25.12 -3.95 30.27
CA ARG A 166 26.22 -4.93 30.36
C ARG A 166 27.50 -4.31 30.94
N SER A 167 27.82 -3.09 30.54
CA SER A 167 28.97 -2.35 31.07
C SER A 167 28.78 -2.00 32.55
N ALA A 168 27.60 -1.54 32.94
CA ALA A 168 27.24 -1.26 34.32
C ALA A 168 27.34 -2.51 35.20
N LYS A 169 26.79 -3.64 34.75
CA LYS A 169 26.91 -4.94 35.43
C LYS A 169 28.36 -5.33 35.65
N TRP A 170 29.21 -5.21 34.63
CA TRP A 170 30.62 -5.52 34.74
C TRP A 170 31.34 -4.62 35.76
N SER A 171 31.17 -3.31 35.67
CA SER A 171 31.77 -2.36 36.62
C SER A 171 31.32 -2.60 38.06
N ALA A 172 30.03 -2.88 38.27
CA ALA A 172 29.47 -3.18 39.58
C ALA A 172 30.06 -4.47 40.16
N SER A 173 30.28 -5.49 39.33
CA SER A 173 30.94 -6.73 39.74
C SER A 173 32.41 -6.49 40.15
N CYS A 174 33.13 -5.65 39.40
CA CYS A 174 34.49 -5.25 39.77
C CYS A 174 34.52 -4.50 41.12
N ASP A 175 33.63 -3.53 41.31
CA ASP A 175 33.50 -2.76 42.56
C ASP A 175 33.18 -3.67 43.75
N MET A 176 32.23 -4.60 43.59
CA MET A 176 31.89 -5.58 44.63
C MET A 176 33.11 -6.41 45.05
N ASN A 177 33.89 -6.91 44.08
CA ASN A 177 35.10 -7.68 44.38
C ASN A 177 36.16 -6.84 45.10
N TYR A 178 36.33 -5.58 44.69
CA TYR A 178 37.24 -4.64 45.35
C TYR A 178 36.85 -4.40 46.82
N TYR A 179 35.59 -4.03 47.08
CA TYR A 179 35.13 -3.74 48.44
C TYR A 179 35.13 -4.99 49.32
N LYS A 180 34.76 -6.15 48.76
CA LYS A 180 34.83 -7.43 49.47
C LYS A 180 36.25 -7.75 49.94
N ARG A 181 37.25 -7.52 49.09
CA ARG A 181 38.65 -7.74 49.45
C ARG A 181 39.12 -6.75 50.52
N ARG A 182 38.74 -5.47 50.42
CA ARG A 182 39.09 -4.46 51.45
C ARG A 182 38.53 -4.81 52.82
N MET A 183 37.27 -5.25 52.90
CA MET A 183 36.69 -5.71 54.18
C MET A 183 37.48 -6.88 54.79
N GLN A 184 38.02 -7.79 53.97
CA GLN A 184 38.83 -8.91 54.44
C GLN A 184 40.25 -8.52 54.87
N GLU A 185 40.75 -7.37 54.41
CA GLU A 185 42.09 -6.86 54.75
C GLU A 185 42.06 -5.94 55.99
N ASP A 186 40.89 -5.40 56.34
CA ASP A 186 40.67 -4.50 57.47
C ASP A 186 40.14 -5.22 58.75
N ASP A 187 39.87 -6.53 58.67
CA ASP A 187 39.54 -7.46 59.79
C ASP A 187 40.81 -8.10 60.41
#